data_AF-A0A847QSB7-F1
#
_entry.id   AF-A0A847QSB7-F1
#
_cell.length_a   1.000
_cell.length_b   1.000
_cell.length_c   1.000
_cell.angle_alpha   90.00
_cell.angle_beta   90.00
_cell.angle_gamma   90.00
#
_symmetry.space_group_name_H-M   'P 1'
#
loop_
_entity.id
_entity.type
_entity.pdbx_description
1 polymer ?
#
loop_
_entity_poly.entity_id
_entity_poly.type
_entity_poly.pdbx_seq_one_letter_code
_entity_poly.pdbx_strand_id
1 'polypeptide(L)' 'MKLYRPVGLKELKKIIELGFRGFPPRLPQQPIFYPVLNQGYAEEIASQWNTNDHFSGFVGYVLELEPSLKKELIY' A
#
# COMPACT_ATOMS: atom_id res chain seq x y z
N MET A 1 -0.38 -1.69 16.91
CA MET A 1 0.39 -2.56 15.98
C MET A 1 0.50 -1.81 14.66
N LYS A 2 1.68 -1.69 14.07
CA LYS A 2 1.87 -0.96 12.81
C LYS A 2 1.88 -1.93 11.63
N LEU A 3 1.28 -1.52 10.51
CA LEU A 3 1.33 -2.25 9.24
C LEU A 3 1.97 -1.35 8.19
N TYR A 4 2.70 -1.95 7.26
CA TYR A 4 3.43 -1.25 6.21
C TYR A 4 2.94 -1.73 4.85
N ARG A 5 2.52 -0.81 3.98
CA ARG A 5 2.09 -1.14 2.62
C ARG A 5 2.99 -0.46 1.60
N PRO A 6 3.72 -1.21 0.76
CA PRO A 6 4.46 -0.62 -0.36
C PRO A 6 3.48 -0.16 -1.44
N VAL A 7 3.67 1.06 -1.96
CA VAL A 7 2.84 1.67 -3.01
C VAL A 7 3.70 2.39 -4.04
N GLY A 8 3.23 2.44 -5.29
CA GLY A 8 3.83 3.26 -6.33
C GLY A 8 3.30 4.70 -6.33
N LEU A 9 3.92 5.59 -7.10
CA LEU A 9 3.53 7.01 -7.21
C LEU A 9 2.07 7.19 -7.66
N LYS A 10 1.58 6.40 -8.63
CA LYS A 10 0.20 6.51 -9.12
C LYS A 10 -0.82 6.08 -8.07
N GLU A 11 -0.53 5.04 -7.30
CA GLU A 11 -1.39 4.59 -6.20
C GLU A 11 -1.38 5.61 -5.07
N LEU A 12 -0.19 6.14 -4.72
CA LEU A 12 -0.04 7.20 -3.71
C LEU A 12 -0.88 8.44 -4.04
N LYS A 13 -0.87 8.93 -5.29
CA LYS A 13 -1.69 10.08 -5.71
C LYS A 13 -3.18 9.85 -5.45
N LYS A 14 -3.69 8.67 -5.78
CA LYS A 14 -5.09 8.30 -5.51
C LYS A 14 -5.40 8.22 -4.02
N ILE A 15 -4.46 7.73 -3.21
CA ILE A 15 -4.62 7.69 -1.75
C ILE A 15 -4.67 9.10 -1.16
N ILE A 16 -3.85 10.02 -1.68
CA ILE A 16 -3.87 11.45 -1.32
C ILE A 16 -5.22 12.07 -1.70
N GLU A 17 -5.75 11.78 -2.89
CA GLU A 17 -7.09 12.24 -3.32
C GLU A 17 -8.21 11.70 -2.40
N LEU A 18 -8.05 10.50 -1.84
CA LEU A 18 -8.94 9.92 -0.84
C LEU A 18 -8.67 10.44 0.59
N GLY A 19 -7.73 11.37 0.77
CA GLY A 19 -7.37 11.94 2.06
C GLY A 19 -6.84 10.90 3.06
N PHE A 20 -6.12 9.87 2.58
CA PHE A 20 -5.60 8.76 3.40
C PHE A 20 -6.67 7.93 4.12
N ARG A 21 -7.91 7.95 3.63
CA ARG A 21 -9.04 7.19 4.22
C ARG A 21 -9.29 5.83 3.56
N GLY A 22 -8.52 5.49 2.54
CA GLY A 22 -8.68 4.22 1.84
C GLY A 22 -7.68 4.02 0.71
N PHE A 23 -7.76 2.85 0.11
CA PHE A 23 -6.97 2.46 -1.05
C PHE A 23 -7.85 2.42 -2.30
N PRO A 24 -7.35 2.86 -3.47
CA PRO A 24 -8.10 2.74 -4.71
C PRO A 24 -8.33 1.27 -5.09
N PRO A 25 -9.36 0.96 -5.90
CA PRO A 25 -9.53 -0.37 -6.48
C PRO A 25 -8.26 -0.80 -7.24
N ARG A 26 -7.87 -2.06 -7.06
CA ARG A 26 -6.74 -2.66 -7.77
C ARG A 26 -7.05 -2.80 -9.26
N LEU A 27 -6.04 -2.64 -10.10
CA LEU A 27 -6.14 -3.03 -11.51
C LEU A 27 -5.98 -4.55 -11.64
N PRO A 28 -6.62 -5.21 -12.63
CA PRO A 28 -6.51 -6.66 -12.81
C PRO A 28 -5.07 -7.15 -12.99
N GLN A 29 -4.19 -6.33 -13.59
CA GLN A 29 -2.79 -6.67 -13.82
C GLN A 29 -1.87 -6.38 -12.62
N GLN A 30 -2.35 -5.69 -11.59
CA GLN A 30 -1.50 -5.32 -10.46
C GLN A 30 -1.22 -6.51 -9.53
N PRO A 31 0.06 -6.73 -9.16
CA PRO A 31 0.42 -7.73 -8.15
C PRO A 31 -0.26 -7.43 -6.80
N ILE A 32 -0.51 -8.49 -6.04
CA ILE A 32 -1.19 -8.38 -4.74
C ILE A 32 -0.13 -8.14 -3.65
N PHE A 33 -0.03 -6.88 -3.20
CA PHE A 33 0.73 -6.54 -2.00
C PHE A 33 -0.23 -6.31 -0.82
N TYR A 34 -0.11 -7.16 0.21
CA TYR A 34 -0.81 -6.94 1.48
C TYR A 34 0.03 -6.05 2.40
N PRO A 35 -0.60 -5.31 3.34
CA PRO A 35 0.13 -4.69 4.41
C PRO A 35 0.91 -5.75 5.21
N VAL A 36 2.21 -5.51 5.41
CA VAL A 36 3.12 -6.40 6.14
C VAL A 36 3.47 -5.81 7.50
N LEU A 37 3.90 -6.65 8.43
CA LEU A 37 4.29 -6.22 9.78
C LEU A 37 5.73 -5.69 9.84
N ASN A 38 6.54 -6.00 8.82
CA ASN A 38 7.96 -5.66 8.77
C ASN A 38 8.20 -4.47 7.82
N GLN A 39 8.66 -3.36 8.38
CA GLN A 39 8.96 -2.15 7.61
C GLN A 39 10.07 -2.37 6.57
N GLY A 40 11.19 -2.97 6.96
CA GLY A 40 12.32 -3.21 6.06
C GLY A 40 11.95 -4.12 4.89
N TYR A 41 11.05 -5.09 5.12
CA TYR A 41 10.51 -5.90 4.04
C TYR A 41 9.60 -5.11 3.09
N ALA A 42 8.79 -4.19 3.61
CA ALA A 42 7.99 -3.29 2.78
C ALA A 42 8.87 -2.35 1.94
N GLU A 43 9.96 -1.85 2.52
CA GLU A 43 10.95 -1.02 1.82
C GLU A 43 11.67 -1.79 0.71
N GLU A 44 12.03 -3.06 0.95
CA GLU A 44 12.60 -3.93 -0.08
C GLU A 44 11.64 -4.13 -1.25
N ILE A 45 10.37 -4.41 -0.98
CA ILE A 45 9.34 -4.53 -2.03
C ILE A 45 9.20 -3.22 -2.80
N ALA A 46 9.09 -2.09 -2.10
CA ALA A 46 8.95 -0.78 -2.73
C ALA A 46 10.18 -0.44 -3.59
N SER A 47 11.38 -0.75 -3.10
CA SER A 47 12.64 -0.48 -3.80
C SER A 47 12.87 -1.41 -4.99
N GLN A 48 12.52 -2.69 -4.91
CA GLN A 48 12.80 -3.65 -5.99
C GLN A 48 11.68 -3.74 -7.03
N TRP A 49 10.41 -3.63 -6.62
CA TRP A 49 9.27 -3.85 -7.51
C TRP A 49 8.70 -2.54 -8.04
N ASN A 50 8.52 -1.52 -7.20
CA ASN A 50 7.96 -0.25 -7.65
C ASN A 50 8.96 0.63 -8.41
N THR A 51 10.26 0.32 -8.42
CA THR A 51 11.24 1.02 -9.26
C THR A 51 11.38 0.41 -10.65
N ASN A 52 10.99 -0.85 -10.84
CA ASN A 52 11.09 -1.56 -12.12
C ASN A 52 9.77 -1.61 -12.90
N ASP A 53 8.67 -1.11 -12.32
CA ASP A 53 7.36 -1.10 -12.93
C ASP A 53 7.02 0.28 -13.54
N HIS A 54 6.57 0.27 -14.79
CA HIS A 54 6.10 1.49 -15.45
C HIS A 54 4.78 2.00 -14.83
N PHE A 55 3.98 1.10 -14.23
CA PHE A 55 2.72 1.48 -13.59
C PHE A 55 2.92 2.18 -12.24
N SER A 56 3.95 1.84 -11.48
CA SER A 56 4.33 2.52 -10.23
C SER A 56 4.99 3.88 -10.44
N GLY A 57 5.46 4.20 -11.65
CA GLY A 57 6.14 5.46 -11.95
C GLY A 57 7.61 5.46 -11.53
N PHE A 58 8.24 4.28 -11.48
CA PHE A 58 9.65 4.07 -11.13
C PHE A 58 10.04 4.56 -9.72
N VAL A 59 9.06 4.79 -8.85
CA VAL A 59 9.26 5.24 -7.48
C VAL A 59 8.40 4.39 -6.55
N GLY A 60 9.02 3.88 -5.48
CA GLY A 60 8.35 3.17 -4.39
C GLY A 60 8.23 4.02 -3.14
N TYR A 61 7.09 3.95 -2.48
CA TYR A 61 6.81 4.53 -1.18
C TYR A 61 6.33 3.43 -0.23
N VAL A 62 6.50 3.65 1.07
CA VAL A 62 5.94 2.79 2.11
C VAL A 62 4.98 3.62 2.96
N LEU A 63 3.74 3.14 3.06
CA LEU A 63 2.73 3.72 3.94
C LEU A 63 2.75 3.00 5.27
N GLU A 64 2.93 3.75 6.36
CA GLU A 64 2.67 3.26 7.71
C GLU A 64 1.18 3.40 8.01
N LEU A 65 0.56 2.32 8.50
CA LEU A 65 -0.85 2.21 8.79
C LEU A 65 -1.03 1.81 10.26
N GLU A 66 -1.95 2.48 10.92
CA GLU A 66 -2.41 2.12 12.26
C GLU A 66 -3.84 1.55 12.16
N PRO A 67 -4.01 0.22 12.10
CA PRO A 67 -5.33 -0.39 12.03
C PRO A 67 -6.09 -0.21 13.35
N SER A 68 -7.27 0.39 13.28
CA SER A 68 -8.26 0.35 14.36
C SER A 68 -9.09 -0.93 14.23
N LEU A 69 -8.98 -1.84 15.19
CA LEU A 69 -9.81 -3.05 15.20
C LEU A 69 -11.26 -2.67 15.55
N LYS A 70 -12.21 -2.95 14.65
CA LYS A 70 -13.64 -2.91 14.96
C LYS A 70 -14.17 -4.34 14.94
N LYS A 71 -14.75 -4.78 16.06
CA LYS A 71 -15.48 -6.05 16.15
C LYS A 71 -16.97 -5.71 16.09
N GLU A 72 -17.59 -5.95 14.95
CA GLU A 72 -19.05 -5.94 14.84
C GLU A 72 -19.56 -7.36 15.00
N LEU A 73 -20.46 -7.57 15.98
CA LEU A 73 -21.21 -8.81 16.11
C LEU A 73 -22.31 -8.77 15.05
N ILE A 74 -22.21 -9.64 14.05
CA ILE A 74 -23.29 -9.90 13.10
C ILE A 74 -24.07 -11.09 13.67
N TYR A 75 -25.29 -10.85 14.11
CA TYR A 75 -26.25 -11.87 14.56
C TYR A 75 -27.14 -12.32 13.41
#